data_AF-A0A8H6VHZ6-F1
#
_entry.id   AF-A0A8H6VHZ6-F1
#
_cell.length_a   1.000
_cell.length_b   1.000
_cell.length_c   1.000
_cell.angle_alpha   90.00
_cell.angle_beta   90.00
_cell.angle_gamma   90.00
#
_symmetry.space_group_name_H-M   'P 1'
#
loop_
_entity.id
_entity.type
_entity.pdbx_description
1 polymer ?
#
loop_
_entity_poly.entity_id
_entity_poly.type
_entity_poly.pdbx_seq_one_letter_code
_entity_poly.pdbx_strand_id
1 'polypeptide(L)'
;MRREIPPAREHEPQAMSEADFFNLCGLEPSSDHGQQTYQLMREEAIAGIDRMTLTARSTPETTGPQIDGHTILAPMLSESAIRLEIQRIWQFAQPETKTVYERGSAGNEENWIIRWLLWQEIVRRDGTNN
;
A
#
# COMPACT_ATOMS: atom_id res chain seq x y z
N MET A 1 5.01 8.13 38.23
CA MET A 1 4.42 7.14 37.29
C MET A 1 4.80 7.55 35.88
N ARG A 2 5.79 6.87 35.28
CA ARG A 2 6.16 7.10 33.87
C ARG A 2 5.09 6.42 33.02
N ARG A 3 4.39 7.18 32.18
CA ARG A 3 3.59 6.60 31.09
C ARG A 3 4.58 5.98 30.11
N GLU A 4 4.63 4.67 30.06
CA GLU A 4 5.34 3.95 29.01
C GLU A 4 4.62 4.28 27.70
N ILE A 5 5.28 5.07 26.85
CA ILE A 5 4.86 5.24 25.47
C ILE A 5 5.21 3.91 24.81
N PRO A 6 4.23 3.13 24.30
CA PRO A 6 4.56 1.90 23.60
C PRO A 6 5.45 2.26 22.40
N PRO A 7 6.47 1.43 22.08
CA PRO A 7 7.33 1.70 20.93
C PRO A 7 6.43 1.84 19.70
N ALA A 8 6.68 2.87 18.90
CA ALA A 8 6.03 3.03 17.61
C ALA A 8 6.18 1.69 16.87
N ARG A 9 5.06 1.09 16.46
CA ARG A 9 5.09 -0.06 15.55
C ARG A 9 5.50 0.49 14.20
N GLU A 10 6.80 0.53 13.94
CA GLU A 10 7.40 1.36 12.89
C GLU A 10 6.95 1.01 11.45
N HIS A 11 6.27 -0.12 11.18
CA HIS A 11 6.08 -0.55 9.78
C HIS A 11 4.80 -1.34 9.45
N GLU A 12 3.68 -1.18 10.17
CA GLU A 12 2.48 -1.98 9.85
C GLU A 12 1.17 -1.18 9.86
N PRO A 13 0.59 -0.88 8.69
CA PRO A 13 -0.84 -0.60 8.57
C PRO A 13 -1.71 -1.86 8.73
N GLN A 14 -1.26 -2.89 9.46
CA GLN A 14 -1.91 -4.21 9.51
C GLN A 14 -3.18 -4.26 10.37
N ALA A 15 -3.41 -3.30 11.25
CA ALA A 15 -4.58 -3.32 12.15
C ALA A 15 -5.78 -2.51 11.64
N MET A 16 -5.66 -1.81 10.50
CA MET A 16 -6.72 -0.94 9.98
C MET A 16 -7.64 -1.74 9.06
N SER A 17 -8.92 -1.80 9.41
CA SER A 17 -9.94 -2.41 8.54
C SER A 17 -10.19 -1.56 7.30
N GLU A 18 -10.75 -2.17 6.24
CA GLU A 18 -11.18 -1.41 5.05
C GLU A 18 -12.20 -0.32 5.43
N ALA A 19 -13.10 -0.59 6.38
CA ALA A 19 -14.05 0.41 6.88
C ALA A 19 -13.35 1.62 7.54
N ASP A 20 -12.33 1.38 8.37
CA ASP A 20 -11.54 2.45 8.97
C ASP A 20 -10.76 3.24 7.91
N PHE A 21 -10.25 2.54 6.90
CA PHE A 21 -9.57 3.17 5.77
C PHE A 21 -10.51 4.12 5.00
N PHE A 22 -11.73 3.68 4.67
CA PHE A 22 -12.73 4.52 4.02
C PHE A 22 -13.03 5.77 4.85
N ASN A 23 -13.24 5.61 6.17
CA ASN A 23 -13.50 6.71 7.08
C ASN A 23 -12.34 7.73 7.11
N LEU A 24 -11.09 7.26 7.21
CA LEU A 24 -9.91 8.12 7.26
C LEU A 24 -9.61 8.82 5.92
N CYS A 25 -9.93 8.16 4.81
CA CYS A 25 -9.85 8.76 3.48
C CYS A 25 -11.00 9.74 3.20
N GLY A 26 -12.09 9.68 3.99
CA GLY A 26 -13.34 10.39 3.74
C GLY A 26 -14.05 9.91 2.49
N LEU A 27 -13.95 8.61 2.22
CA LEU A 27 -14.71 7.90 1.19
C LEU A 27 -15.96 7.31 1.83
N GLU A 28 -17.09 7.39 1.14
CA GLU A 28 -18.35 6.81 1.61
C GLU A 28 -18.53 5.40 1.01
N PRO A 29 -18.45 4.32 1.82
CA PRO A 29 -18.45 2.95 1.31
C PRO A 29 -19.78 2.51 0.68
N SER A 30 -20.91 3.14 1.05
CA SER A 30 -22.20 2.86 0.42
C SER A 30 -22.47 3.70 -0.84
N SER A 31 -21.55 4.59 -1.22
CA SER A 31 -21.71 5.43 -2.41
C SER A 31 -20.99 4.84 -3.62
N ASP A 32 -21.65 4.85 -4.78
CA ASP A 32 -21.04 4.41 -6.04
C ASP A 32 -19.74 5.15 -6.33
N HIS A 33 -19.72 6.46 -6.05
CA HIS A 33 -18.55 7.30 -6.24
C HIS A 33 -17.39 6.88 -5.32
N GLY A 34 -17.64 6.67 -4.02
CA GLY A 34 -16.61 6.23 -3.08
C GLY A 34 -16.03 4.87 -3.44
N GLN A 35 -16.87 3.94 -3.90
CA GLN A 35 -16.42 2.63 -4.37
C GLN A 35 -15.60 2.72 -5.65
N GLN A 36 -16.02 3.55 -6.62
CA GLN A 36 -15.27 3.77 -7.86
C GLN A 36 -13.89 4.41 -7.57
N THR A 37 -13.85 5.43 -6.73
CA THR A 37 -12.58 6.06 -6.33
C THR A 37 -11.66 5.07 -5.62
N TYR A 38 -12.20 4.26 -4.70
CA TYR A 38 -11.42 3.20 -4.05
C TYR A 38 -10.88 2.17 -5.04
N GLN A 39 -11.70 1.76 -6.03
CA GLN A 39 -11.28 0.82 -7.06
C GLN A 39 -10.13 1.39 -7.92
N LEU A 40 -10.20 2.66 -8.31
CA LEU A 40 -9.09 3.34 -9.02
C LEU A 40 -7.82 3.37 -8.17
N MET A 41 -7.94 3.65 -6.87
CA MET A 41 -6.79 3.64 -5.96
C MET A 41 -6.12 2.26 -5.87
N ARG A 42 -6.92 1.18 -5.87
CA ARG A 42 -6.41 -0.20 -5.91
C ARG A 42 -5.70 -0.51 -7.22
N GLU A 43 -6.25 -0.07 -8.35
CA GLU A 43 -5.64 -0.26 -9.68
C GLU A 43 -4.26 0.42 -9.77
N GLU A 44 -4.12 1.62 -9.21
CA GLU A 44 -2.84 2.32 -9.13
C GLU A 44 -1.83 1.57 -8.27
N ALA A 45 -2.27 1.02 -7.12
CA ALA A 45 -1.43 0.21 -6.24
C ALA A 45 -1.00 -1.10 -6.90
N ILE A 46 -1.93 -1.80 -7.56
CA ILE A 46 -1.66 -3.01 -8.36
C ILE A 46 -0.61 -2.74 -9.42
N ALA A 47 -0.76 -1.66 -10.18
CA ALA A 47 0.21 -1.27 -11.20
C ALA A 47 1.58 -0.93 -10.59
N GLY A 48 1.62 -0.38 -9.38
CA GLY A 48 2.85 -0.15 -8.62
C GLY A 48 3.54 -1.45 -8.21
N ILE A 49 2.78 -2.41 -7.67
CA ILE A 49 3.31 -3.74 -7.30
C ILE A 49 3.86 -4.46 -8.52
N ASP A 50 3.18 -4.37 -9.67
CA ASP A 50 3.65 -4.99 -10.91
C ASP A 50 5.00 -4.40 -11.35
N ARG A 51 5.16 -3.07 -11.30
CA ARG A 51 6.44 -2.40 -11.57
C ARG A 51 7.54 -2.87 -10.61
N MET A 52 7.27 -2.84 -9.31
CA MET A 52 8.26 -3.24 -8.30
C MET A 52 8.65 -4.72 -8.47
N THR A 53 7.68 -5.59 -8.76
CA THR A 53 7.91 -7.03 -8.96
C THR A 53 8.75 -7.29 -10.22
N LEU A 54 8.47 -6.59 -11.33
CA LEU A 54 9.27 -6.68 -12.55
C LEU A 54 10.71 -6.22 -12.31
N THR A 55 10.90 -5.12 -11.58
CA THR A 55 12.23 -4.62 -11.21
C THR A 55 12.96 -5.62 -10.32
N ALA A 56 12.30 -6.12 -9.26
CA ALA A 56 12.87 -7.12 -8.36
C ALA A 56 13.35 -8.36 -9.11
N ARG A 57 12.51 -8.94 -9.98
CA ARG A 57 12.86 -10.13 -10.78
C ARG A 57 14.00 -9.89 -11.78
N SER A 58 14.22 -8.65 -12.19
CA SER A 58 15.32 -8.29 -13.09
C SER A 58 16.65 -8.10 -12.36
N THR A 59 16.66 -8.12 -11.03
CA THR A 59 17.88 -8.05 -10.22
C THR A 59 18.41 -9.46 -9.89
N PRO A 60 19.68 -9.78 -10.19
CA PRO A 60 20.21 -11.14 -10.06
C PRO A 60 20.12 -11.78 -8.67
N GLU A 61 20.04 -10.96 -7.62
CA GLU A 61 20.08 -11.40 -6.22
C GLU A 61 18.68 -11.57 -5.60
N THR A 62 17.61 -11.13 -6.28
CA THR A 62 16.26 -11.14 -5.70
C THR A 62 15.47 -12.36 -6.19
N THR A 63 15.69 -13.51 -5.55
CA THR A 63 14.81 -14.68 -5.69
C THR A 63 13.95 -14.79 -4.44
N GLY A 64 12.66 -14.45 -4.55
CA GLY A 64 11.73 -14.57 -3.44
C GLY A 64 11.47 -16.03 -3.05
N PRO A 65 11.15 -16.30 -1.78
CA PRO A 65 10.67 -17.62 -1.37
C PRO A 65 9.43 -18.02 -2.19
N GLN A 66 9.38 -19.29 -2.58
CA GLN A 66 8.24 -19.89 -3.28
C GLN A 66 7.50 -20.83 -2.33
N ILE A 67 6.18 -20.71 -2.28
CA ILE A 67 5.29 -21.61 -1.55
C ILE A 67 4.25 -22.12 -2.55
N ASP A 68 4.12 -23.45 -2.67
CA ASP A 68 3.19 -24.11 -3.62
C ASP A 68 3.29 -23.62 -5.08
N GLY A 69 4.49 -23.25 -5.52
CA GLY A 69 4.74 -22.72 -6.87
C GLY A 69 4.40 -21.24 -7.06
N HIS A 70 3.96 -20.56 -6.00
CA HIS A 70 3.69 -19.12 -5.97
C HIS A 70 4.86 -18.38 -5.31
N THR A 71 5.29 -17.26 -5.91
CA THR A 71 6.31 -16.41 -5.31
C THR A 71 5.67 -15.48 -4.29
N ILE A 72 6.19 -15.46 -3.05
CA ILE A 72 5.75 -14.53 -2.02
C ILE A 72 6.43 -13.18 -2.27
N LEU A 73 5.62 -12.15 -2.49
CA LEU A 73 6.04 -10.81 -2.92
C LEU A 73 6.57 -9.98 -1.76
N ALA A 74 5.95 -10.02 -0.58
CA ALA A 74 6.37 -9.23 0.58
C ALA A 74 7.90 -9.28 0.86
N PRO A 75 8.56 -10.45 0.92
CA PRO A 75 10.00 -10.55 1.15
C PRO A 75 10.86 -10.15 -0.07
N MET A 76 10.29 -10.02 -1.27
CA MET A 76 11.02 -9.57 -2.47
C MET A 76 11.11 -8.05 -2.57
N LEU A 77 10.17 -7.33 -1.94
CA LEU A 77 10.04 -5.90 -2.10
C LEU A 77 10.84 -5.18 -1.00
N SER A 78 11.91 -4.50 -1.41
CA SER A 78 12.68 -3.67 -0.47
C SER A 78 11.90 -2.42 -0.06
N GLU A 79 12.12 -1.96 1.17
CA GLU A 79 11.54 -0.72 1.69
C GLU A 79 11.86 0.50 0.81
N SER A 80 13.06 0.55 0.22
CA SER A 80 13.42 1.59 -0.75
C SER A 80 12.58 1.53 -2.02
N ALA A 81 12.27 0.33 -2.52
CA ALA A 81 11.39 0.17 -3.68
C ALA A 81 9.97 0.63 -3.35
N ILE A 82 9.45 0.27 -2.17
CA ILE A 82 8.13 0.70 -1.68
C ILE A 82 8.05 2.23 -1.59
N ARG A 83 9.06 2.88 -0.99
CA ARG A 83 9.14 4.35 -0.87
C ARG A 83 9.13 5.06 -2.21
N LEU A 84 9.95 4.59 -3.14
CA LEU A 84 10.01 5.15 -4.49
C LEU A 84 8.68 4.96 -5.22
N GLU A 85 8.04 3.81 -5.04
CA GLU A 85 6.76 3.53 -5.68
C GLU A 85 5.61 4.36 -5.09
N ILE A 86 5.63 4.66 -3.78
CA ILE A 86 4.65 5.56 -3.17
C ILE A 86 4.75 6.97 -3.73
N GLN A 87 5.98 7.49 -3.89
CA GLN A 87 6.19 8.77 -4.55
C GLN A 87 5.71 8.75 -6.01
N ARG A 88 5.98 7.66 -6.72
CA ARG A 88 5.57 7.49 -8.12
C ARG A 88 4.05 7.44 -8.27
N ILE A 89 3.36 6.63 -7.47
CA ILE A 89 1.89 6.55 -7.49
C ILE A 89 1.32 7.93 -7.19
N TRP A 90 1.80 8.61 -6.15
CA TRP A 90 1.33 9.97 -5.86
C TRP A 90 1.55 10.91 -7.05
N GLN A 91 2.74 10.93 -7.64
CA GLN A 91 3.08 11.84 -8.75
C GLN A 91 2.19 11.64 -9.99
N PHE A 92 1.85 10.40 -10.32
CA PHE A 92 1.11 10.03 -11.53
C PHE A 92 -0.35 9.64 -11.28
N ALA A 93 -0.85 9.83 -10.05
CA ALA A 93 -2.21 9.53 -9.68
C ALA A 93 -3.21 10.28 -10.56
N GLN A 94 -4.35 9.64 -10.83
CA GLN A 94 -5.46 10.30 -11.50
C GLN A 94 -5.98 11.46 -10.65
N PRO A 95 -6.57 12.51 -11.26
CA PRO A 95 -7.11 13.64 -10.50
C PRO A 95 -8.05 13.23 -9.37
N GLU A 96 -8.90 12.22 -9.63
CA GLU A 96 -9.84 11.66 -8.67
C GLU A 96 -9.14 11.12 -7.41
N THR A 97 -8.18 10.21 -7.58
CA THR A 97 -7.45 9.54 -6.48
C THR A 97 -6.45 10.47 -5.82
N LYS A 98 -5.89 11.42 -6.59
CA LYS A 98 -4.96 12.45 -6.10
C LYS A 98 -5.57 13.27 -4.96
N THR A 99 -6.84 13.67 -5.07
CA THR A 99 -7.53 14.42 -4.00
C THR A 99 -7.63 13.64 -2.69
N VAL A 100 -7.75 12.32 -2.77
CA VAL A 100 -7.73 11.44 -1.59
C VAL A 100 -6.31 11.37 -1.03
N TYR A 101 -5.32 11.14 -1.89
CA TYR A 101 -3.92 11.03 -1.48
C TYR A 101 -3.34 12.31 -0.86
N GLU A 102 -3.85 13.49 -1.20
CA GLU A 102 -3.45 14.75 -0.55
C GLU A 102 -3.65 14.72 0.97
N ARG A 103 -4.64 13.95 1.46
CA ARG A 103 -4.90 13.73 2.89
C ARG A 103 -3.89 12.80 3.55
N GLY A 104 -3.20 12.00 2.74
CA GLY A 104 -2.21 11.01 3.17
C GLY A 104 -0.81 11.57 3.38
N SER A 105 -0.55 12.80 2.93
CA SER A 105 0.78 13.42 2.90
C SER A 105 0.93 14.46 4.02
N ALA A 106 0.90 14.02 5.28
CA ALA A 106 1.12 14.91 6.40
C ALA A 106 2.62 15.28 6.53
N GLY A 107 3.01 16.43 5.99
CA GLY A 107 4.14 17.23 6.48
C GLY A 107 5.58 16.84 6.14
N ASN A 108 5.83 15.66 5.56
CA ASN A 108 7.09 15.17 4.91
C ASN A 108 7.22 13.64 5.00
N GLU A 109 6.31 12.99 5.73
CA GLU A 109 6.23 11.55 5.82
C GLU A 109 5.53 10.98 4.58
N GLU A 110 6.00 9.82 4.16
CA GLU A 110 5.50 9.06 3.02
C GLU A 110 3.98 8.87 3.06
N ASN A 111 3.34 8.88 1.89
CA ASN A 111 1.88 8.86 1.80
C ASN A 111 1.29 7.57 2.40
N TRP A 112 0.71 7.68 3.60
CA TRP A 112 0.24 6.51 4.35
C TRP A 112 -0.91 5.78 3.66
N ILE A 113 -1.73 6.50 2.87
CA ILE A 113 -2.86 5.93 2.12
C ILE A 113 -2.33 4.98 1.06
N ILE A 114 -1.35 5.43 0.27
CA ILE A 114 -0.72 4.61 -0.78
C ILE A 114 0.03 3.43 -0.15
N ARG A 115 0.76 3.66 0.97
CA ARG A 115 1.41 2.57 1.70
C ARG A 115 0.40 1.50 2.14
N TRP A 116 -0.73 1.91 2.71
CA TRP A 116 -1.77 0.98 3.14
C TRP A 116 -2.29 0.17 1.95
N LEU A 117 -2.61 0.81 0.82
CA LEU A 117 -3.10 0.13 -0.39
C LEU A 117 -2.09 -0.89 -0.93
N LEU A 118 -0.82 -0.51 -1.04
CA LEU A 118 0.24 -1.43 -1.48
C LEU A 118 0.30 -2.66 -0.59
N TRP A 119 0.27 -2.46 0.73
CA TRP A 119 0.33 -3.57 1.66
C TRP A 119 -0.88 -4.50 1.55
N GLN A 120 -2.10 -3.97 1.43
CA GLN A 120 -3.30 -4.78 1.26
C GLN A 120 -3.24 -5.64 -0.01
N GLU A 121 -2.79 -5.06 -1.13
CA GLU A 121 -2.67 -5.81 -2.39
C GLU A 121 -1.53 -6.83 -2.37
N ILE A 122 -0.41 -6.55 -1.67
CA ILE A 122 0.67 -7.53 -1.46
C ILE A 122 0.14 -8.73 -0.66
N VAL A 123 -0.49 -8.50 0.48
CA VAL A 123 -1.06 -9.56 1.34
C VAL A 123 -2.09 -10.39 0.58
N ARG A 124 -2.98 -9.73 -0.18
CA ARG A 124 -3.99 -10.42 -1.01
C ARG A 124 -3.34 -11.32 -2.08
N ARG A 125 -2.22 -10.89 -2.67
CA ARG A 125 -1.48 -11.68 -3.68
C ARG A 125 -0.68 -12.83 -3.08
N ASP A 126 -0.13 -12.64 -1.89
CA ASP A 126 0.64 -13.67 -1.17
C ASP A 126 -0.27 -14.77 -0.58
N GLY A 127 -1.59 -14.62 -0.70
CA GLY A 127 -2.56 -15.62 -0.27
C GLY A 127 -2.82 -15.63 1.24
N THR A 128 -2.25 -14.69 1.98
CA THR A 128 -2.44 -14.50 3.42
C THR A 128 -3.72 -13.72 3.70
N ASN A 129 -4.87 -14.29 3.34
CA ASN A 129 -6.15 -13.78 3.83
C ASN A 129 -6.60 -14.57 5.06
N ASN A 130 -6.38 -13.93 6.22
CA ASN A 130 -6.98 -14.16 7.54
C ASN A 130 -6.48 -15.34 8.38
#